data_AF-A0AAV3YN77-F1
#
_entry.id   AF-A0AAV3YN77-F1
#
_cell.length_a   1.000
_cell.length_b   1.000
_cell.length_c   1.000
_cell.angle_alpha   90.00
_cell.angle_beta   90.00
_cell.angle_gamma   90.00
#
_symmetry.space_group_name_H-M   'P 1'
#
loop_
_entity.id
_entity.type
_entity.pdbx_description
1 polymer ?
#
loop_
_entity_poly.entity_id
_entity_poly.type
_entity_poly.pdbx_seq_one_letter_code
_entity_poly.pdbx_strand_id
1 'polypeptide(L)'
;MEKYLIHNRKFAYQVGKGSRKLVPVLFPKDTLEPISKLLGERSNCNVAENNIFLFPNTGLSIDHASEYHCLKTVVHSCPNLQQPHLLIADKFRHRVFTLFAQLNLPAENRELFYRHMGHLEAINKNVYQCPLALNEIARVGRFL
;
A
#
# COMPACT_ATOMS: atom_id res chain seq x y z
N MET A 1 -11.66 19.34 1.93
CA MET A 1 -11.33 17.90 2.01
C MET A 1 -9.87 17.66 2.39
N GLU A 2 -8.90 18.31 1.74
CA GLU A 2 -7.46 18.19 2.03
C GLU A 2 -7.07 18.51 3.49
N LYS A 3 -7.49 19.69 4.02
CA LYS A 3 -7.29 20.04 5.43
C LYS A 3 -7.85 19.00 6.40
N TYR A 4 -9.01 18.41 6.08
CA TYR A 4 -9.62 17.37 6.91
C TYR A 4 -8.76 16.10 6.96
N LEU A 5 -8.17 15.67 5.83
CA LEU A 5 -7.29 14.51 5.80
C LEU A 5 -5.98 14.75 6.56
N ILE A 6 -5.40 15.95 6.42
CA ILE A 6 -4.17 16.33 7.12
C ILE A 6 -4.39 16.42 8.63
N HIS A 7 -5.52 16.98 9.07
CA HIS A 7 -5.82 17.10 10.51
C HIS A 7 -6.27 15.79 11.16
N ASN A 8 -6.93 14.89 10.42
CA ASN A 8 -7.54 13.68 10.99
C ASN A 8 -6.80 12.38 10.68
N ARG A 9 -5.72 12.41 9.89
CA ARG A 9 -4.93 11.22 9.58
C ARG A 9 -3.45 11.50 9.75
N LYS A 10 -2.72 10.46 10.17
CA LYS A 10 -1.27 10.49 10.21
C LYS A 10 -0.73 10.17 8.83
N PHE A 11 0.37 10.80 8.46
CA PHE A 11 1.11 10.48 7.25
C PHE A 11 2.60 10.46 7.56
N ALA A 12 3.34 9.71 6.76
CA ALA A 12 4.80 9.75 6.74
C ALA A 12 5.28 10.11 5.34
N TYR A 13 6.55 10.48 5.23
CA TYR A 13 7.20 10.65 3.94
C TYR A 13 8.14 9.49 3.68
N GLN A 14 8.05 8.91 2.49
CA GLN A 14 8.97 7.89 2.02
C GLN A 14 9.90 8.46 0.94
N VAL A 15 11.16 8.03 0.97
CA VAL A 15 12.18 8.39 -0.02
C VAL A 15 12.30 7.26 -1.04
N GLY A 16 12.22 7.58 -2.33
CA GLY A 16 12.46 6.62 -3.40
C GLY A 16 13.96 6.40 -3.67
N LYS A 17 14.33 5.21 -4.17
CA LYS A 17 15.72 4.89 -4.54
C LYS A 17 16.22 5.87 -5.61
N GLY A 18 17.28 6.63 -5.29
CA GLY A 18 17.92 7.57 -6.22
C GLY A 18 17.19 8.90 -6.44
N SER A 19 16.00 9.11 -5.85
CA SER A 19 15.26 10.37 -5.98
C SER A 19 15.17 11.08 -4.63
N ARG A 20 15.49 12.38 -4.57
CA ARG A 20 15.23 13.23 -3.39
C ARG A 20 13.75 13.52 -3.15
N LYS A 21 12.86 12.93 -3.95
CA LYS A 21 11.43 13.23 -3.92
C LYS A 21 10.77 12.46 -2.80
N LEU A 22 10.17 13.20 -1.87
CA LEU A 22 9.37 12.65 -0.78
C LEU A 22 7.97 12.32 -1.29
N VAL A 23 7.54 11.09 -1.05
CA VAL A 23 6.17 10.64 -1.32
C VAL A 23 5.41 10.62 0.01
N PRO A 24 4.36 11.43 0.19
CA PRO A 24 3.54 11.36 1.39
C PRO A 24 2.71 10.08 1.37
N VAL A 25 2.77 9.26 2.40
CA VAL A 25 1.98 8.03 2.56
C VAL A 25 1.02 8.23 3.74
N LEU A 26 -0.27 8.09 3.48
CA LEU A 26 -1.32 8.18 4.50
C LEU A 26 -1.43 6.86 5.25
N PHE A 27 -1.49 6.92 6.58
CA PHE A 27 -1.83 5.77 7.41
C PHE A 27 -3.36 5.69 7.57
N PRO A 28 -3.99 4.57 7.16
CA PRO A 28 -5.38 4.30 7.51
C PRO A 28 -5.57 4.29 9.04
N LYS A 29 -6.74 4.75 9.52
CA LYS A 29 -6.96 4.97 10.97
C LYS A 29 -6.87 3.66 11.76
N ASP A 30 -7.34 2.58 11.16
CA ASP A 30 -7.27 1.19 11.61
C ASP A 30 -5.85 0.63 11.72
N THR A 31 -4.83 1.31 11.17
CA THR A 31 -3.42 0.90 11.35
C THR A 31 -2.76 1.51 12.59
N LEU A 32 -3.33 2.57 13.16
CA LEU A 32 -2.68 3.33 14.24
C LEU A 32 -2.66 2.56 15.56
N GLU A 33 -3.75 1.86 15.90
CA GLU A 33 -3.83 1.03 17.10
C GLU A 33 -2.86 -0.16 17.04
N PRO A 34 -2.83 -0.98 15.96
CA PRO A 34 -1.82 -2.02 15.79
C PRO A 34 -0.37 -1.51 15.89
N ILE A 35 -0.08 -0.35 15.27
CA ILE A 35 1.24 0.29 15.36
C ILE A 35 1.57 0.66 16.80
N SER A 36 0.62 1.25 17.53
CA SER A 36 0.83 1.65 18.92
C SER A 36 1.09 0.44 19.81
N LYS A 37 0.37 -0.67 19.59
CA LYS A 37 0.61 -1.94 20.27
C LYS A 37 1.99 -2.50 19.96
N LEU A 38 2.42 -2.49 18.69
CA LEU A 38 3.74 -2.95 18.30
C LEU A 38 4.84 -2.15 19.02
N LEU A 39 4.69 -0.83 19.12
CA LEU A 39 5.65 0.03 19.83
C LEU A 39 5.69 -0.26 21.34
N GLY A 40 4.55 -0.56 21.96
CA GLY A 40 4.46 -0.92 23.39
C GLY A 40 5.09 -2.27 23.74
N GLU A 41 5.09 -3.22 22.81
CA GLU A 41 5.58 -4.59 23.05
C GLU A 41 7.08 -4.78 22.75
N ARG A 42 7.80 -3.74 22.31
CA ARG A 42 9.19 -3.87 21.87
C ARG A 42 10.13 -4.49 22.92
N SER A 43 10.01 -4.06 24.17
CA SER A 43 10.80 -4.60 25.29
C SER A 43 10.47 -6.07 25.57
N ASN A 44 9.20 -6.46 25.44
CA ASN A 44 8.74 -7.83 25.69
C ASN A 44 9.18 -8.79 24.57
N CYS A 45 9.38 -8.29 23.35
CA CYS A 45 9.81 -9.07 22.19
C CYS A 45 11.33 -9.10 21.97
N ASN A 46 12.13 -8.66 22.94
CA ASN A 46 13.59 -8.64 22.84
C ASN A 46 14.11 -7.86 21.60
N VAL A 47 13.49 -6.72 21.32
CA VAL A 47 13.92 -5.79 20.28
C VAL A 47 15.04 -4.91 20.82
N ALA A 48 16.10 -4.66 20.04
CA ALA A 48 17.17 -3.77 20.47
C ALA A 48 16.66 -2.34 20.69
N GLU A 49 17.11 -1.71 21.79
CA GLU A 49 16.70 -0.35 22.16
C GLU A 49 17.07 0.69 21.09
N ASN A 50 18.18 0.47 20.39
CA ASN A 50 18.67 1.33 19.31
C ASN A 50 18.12 0.98 17.92
N ASN A 51 17.23 -0.01 17.80
CA ASN A 51 16.63 -0.36 16.50
C ASN A 51 15.61 0.71 16.08
N ILE A 52 15.87 1.37 14.94
CA ILE A 52 15.05 2.50 14.46
C ILE A 52 13.83 2.09 13.63
N PHE A 53 13.67 0.80 13.33
CA PHE A 53 12.63 0.34 12.42
C PHE A 53 11.27 0.17 13.12
N LEU A 54 10.21 0.57 12.41
CA LEU A 54 8.83 0.35 12.84
C LEU A 54 8.51 -1.15 12.95
N PHE A 55 9.05 -1.96 12.04
CA PHE A 55 8.94 -3.42 12.07
C PHE A 55 10.33 -4.01 12.33
N PRO A 56 10.78 -4.04 13.60
CA PRO A 56 12.11 -4.51 13.95
C PRO A 56 12.21 -6.04 13.88
N ASN A 57 13.42 -6.56 13.67
CA ASN A 57 13.73 -7.95 14.03
C ASN A 57 13.85 -8.08 15.57
N THR A 58 13.53 -9.27 16.07
CA THR A 58 13.74 -9.65 17.48
C THR A 58 15.15 -10.21 17.69
N GLY A 59 15.52 -10.46 18.95
CA GLY A 59 16.83 -11.05 19.27
C GLY A 59 17.97 -10.02 19.30
N LEU A 60 17.67 -8.78 19.73
CA LEU A 60 18.63 -7.67 19.77
C LEU A 60 19.25 -7.28 18.41
N SER A 61 18.61 -7.65 17.31
CA SER A 61 18.98 -7.17 15.98
C SER A 61 18.65 -5.68 15.81
N ILE A 62 19.52 -4.96 15.07
CA ILE A 62 19.29 -3.57 14.65
C ILE A 62 18.62 -3.47 13.27
N ASP A 63 18.33 -4.60 12.62
CA ASP A 63 17.70 -4.66 11.30
C ASP A 63 16.17 -4.72 11.39
N HIS A 64 15.53 -4.55 10.23
CA HIS A 64 14.09 -4.70 10.08
C HIS A 64 13.68 -6.13 9.76
N ALA A 65 12.44 -6.46 10.08
CA ALA A 65 11.80 -7.69 9.69
C ALA A 65 11.69 -7.81 8.15
N SER A 66 11.85 -9.02 7.63
CA SER A 66 11.64 -9.29 6.21
C SER A 66 10.15 -9.31 5.88
N GLU A 67 9.67 -8.30 5.17
CA GLU A 67 8.27 -8.16 4.75
C GLU A 67 7.76 -9.45 4.08
N TYR A 68 8.53 -9.98 3.11
CA TYR A 68 8.13 -11.16 2.36
C TYR A 68 7.95 -12.37 3.28
N HIS A 69 8.91 -12.63 4.18
CA HIS A 69 8.81 -13.77 5.08
C HIS A 69 7.69 -13.60 6.10
N CYS A 70 7.54 -12.41 6.69
CA CYS A 70 6.47 -12.12 7.65
C CYS A 70 5.09 -12.27 7.01
N LEU A 71 4.87 -11.66 5.84
CA LEU A 71 3.59 -11.77 5.13
C LEU A 71 3.30 -13.21 4.75
N LYS A 72 4.31 -13.93 4.24
CA LYS A 72 4.18 -15.35 3.89
C LYS A 72 3.74 -16.17 5.11
N THR A 73 4.39 -16.00 6.26
CA THR A 73 4.02 -16.70 7.51
C THR A 73 2.57 -16.43 7.90
N VAL A 74 2.14 -15.16 7.88
CA VAL A 74 0.75 -14.80 8.20
C VAL A 74 -0.23 -15.45 7.23
N VAL A 75 0.04 -15.36 5.93
CA VAL A 75 -0.81 -15.97 4.88
C VAL A 75 -0.93 -17.48 5.05
N HIS A 76 0.15 -18.19 5.41
CA HIS A 76 0.09 -19.64 5.64
C HIS A 76 -0.69 -20.00 6.91
N SER A 77 -0.75 -19.10 7.89
CA SER A 77 -1.53 -19.32 9.12
C SER A 77 -3.04 -19.06 8.96
N CYS A 78 -3.46 -18.40 7.88
CA CYS A 78 -4.86 -18.08 7.64
C CYS A 78 -5.62 -19.29 7.05
N PRO A 79 -6.69 -19.77 7.69
CA PRO A 79 -7.48 -20.88 7.17
C PRO A 79 -8.32 -20.45 5.95
N ASN A 80 -8.68 -21.41 5.11
CA ASN A 80 -9.66 -21.26 4.01
C ASN A 80 -9.31 -20.27 2.90
N LEU A 81 -8.03 -19.92 2.72
CA LEU A 81 -7.58 -19.11 1.60
C LEU A 81 -7.58 -19.92 0.29
N GLN A 82 -8.31 -19.44 -0.71
CA GLN A 82 -8.40 -20.09 -2.03
C GLN A 82 -7.12 -19.92 -2.86
N GLN A 83 -6.50 -18.73 -2.82
CA GLN A 83 -5.32 -18.40 -3.63
C GLN A 83 -4.27 -17.63 -2.80
N PRO A 84 -3.64 -18.26 -1.79
CA PRO A 84 -2.69 -17.59 -0.90
C PRO A 84 -1.46 -17.02 -1.63
N HIS A 85 -1.05 -17.62 -2.74
CA HIS A 85 0.08 -17.14 -3.56
C HIS A 85 -0.14 -15.75 -4.18
N LEU A 86 -1.39 -15.26 -4.23
CA LEU A 86 -1.72 -13.91 -4.70
C LEU A 86 -1.61 -12.84 -3.59
N LEU A 87 -1.46 -13.25 -2.33
CA LEU A 87 -1.35 -12.33 -1.18
C LEU A 87 0.11 -11.91 -0.97
N ILE A 88 0.66 -11.18 -1.94
CA ILE A 88 2.01 -10.64 -1.93
C ILE A 88 2.01 -9.14 -2.28
N ALA A 89 3.04 -8.42 -1.84
CA ALA A 89 3.14 -6.96 -1.97
C ALA A 89 2.90 -6.45 -3.40
N ASP A 90 3.53 -7.08 -4.40
CA ASP A 90 3.37 -6.70 -5.80
C ASP A 90 1.93 -6.86 -6.31
N LYS A 91 1.23 -7.91 -5.88
CA LYS A 91 -0.18 -8.15 -6.24
C LYS A 91 -1.12 -7.19 -5.52
N PHE A 92 -0.82 -6.82 -4.28
CA PHE A 92 -1.55 -5.75 -3.58
C PHE A 92 -1.37 -4.41 -4.27
N ARG A 93 -0.14 -4.05 -4.63
CA ARG A 93 0.15 -2.82 -5.39
C ARG A 93 -0.58 -2.83 -6.74
N HIS A 94 -0.51 -3.93 -7.49
CA HIS A 94 -1.22 -4.11 -8.75
C HIS A 94 -2.74 -3.97 -8.57
N ARG A 95 -3.33 -4.57 -7.54
CA ARG A 95 -4.75 -4.45 -7.24
C ARG A 95 -5.16 -3.00 -6.96
N VAL A 96 -4.35 -2.25 -6.21
CA VAL A 96 -4.59 -0.81 -5.97
C VAL A 96 -4.59 -0.04 -7.30
N PHE A 97 -3.67 -0.33 -8.21
CA PHE A 97 -3.69 0.27 -9.56
C PHE A 97 -4.96 -0.07 -10.34
N THR A 98 -5.36 -1.35 -10.37
CA THR A 98 -6.54 -1.80 -11.09
C THR A 98 -7.81 -1.15 -10.56
N LEU A 99 -7.98 -1.10 -9.24
CA LEU A 99 -9.11 -0.41 -8.61
C LEU A 99 -9.12 1.08 -8.94
N PHE A 100 -7.95 1.73 -8.89
CA PHE A 100 -7.85 3.14 -9.23
C PHE A 100 -8.17 3.41 -10.72
N ALA A 101 -7.74 2.53 -11.63
CA ALA A 101 -8.03 2.65 -13.05
C ALA A 101 -9.51 2.46 -13.41
N GLN A 102 -10.28 1.80 -12.55
CA GLN A 102 -11.74 1.69 -12.70
C GLN A 102 -12.45 3.00 -12.31
N LEU A 103 -11.80 3.89 -11.55
CA LEU A 103 -12.35 5.19 -11.20
C LEU A 103 -12.28 6.12 -12.41
N ASN A 104 -13.44 6.65 -12.83
CA ASN A 104 -13.52 7.66 -13.90
C ASN A 104 -13.03 9.03 -13.38
N LEU A 105 -11.71 9.15 -13.21
CA LEU A 105 -11.06 10.35 -12.67
C LEU A 105 -10.55 11.29 -13.78
N PRO A 106 -10.54 12.61 -13.52
CA PRO A 106 -9.86 13.59 -14.38
C PRO A 106 -8.40 13.21 -14.66
N ALA A 107 -7.87 13.62 -15.82
CA ALA A 107 -6.51 13.31 -16.25
C ALA A 107 -5.45 13.74 -15.22
N GLU A 108 -5.59 14.94 -14.67
CA GLU A 108 -4.74 15.50 -13.60
C GLU A 108 -4.65 14.61 -12.36
N ASN A 109 -5.76 14.02 -11.92
CA ASN A 109 -5.80 13.15 -10.74
C ASN A 109 -5.17 11.79 -11.04
N ARG A 110 -5.28 11.30 -12.27
CA ARG A 110 -4.61 10.07 -12.72
C ARG A 110 -3.10 10.27 -12.77
N GLU A 111 -2.64 11.39 -13.31
CA GLU A 111 -1.21 11.74 -13.35
C GLU A 111 -0.63 11.86 -11.93
N LEU A 112 -1.33 12.55 -11.03
CA LEU A 112 -0.94 12.67 -9.63
C LEU A 112 -0.78 11.31 -8.96
N PHE A 113 -1.72 10.38 -9.22
CA PHE A 113 -1.66 9.03 -8.67
C PHE A 113 -0.50 8.21 -9.23
N TYR A 114 -0.26 8.24 -10.54
CA TYR A 114 0.88 7.52 -11.14
C TYR A 114 2.21 8.00 -10.55
N ARG A 115 2.34 9.32 -10.39
CA ARG A 115 3.48 9.95 -9.76
C ARG A 115 3.65 9.55 -8.30
N HIS A 116 2.55 9.49 -7.54
CA HIS A 116 2.56 9.04 -6.14
C HIS A 116 2.99 7.58 -6.03
N MET A 117 2.53 6.73 -6.95
CA MET A 117 2.89 5.31 -6.99
C MET A 117 4.24 5.04 -7.68
N GLY A 118 5.03 6.07 -7.99
CA GLY A 118 6.39 5.89 -8.53
C GLY A 118 6.46 5.26 -9.92
N HIS A 119 5.44 5.44 -10.78
CA HIS A 119 5.45 5.00 -12.17
C HIS A 119 5.34 6.19 -13.12
N LEU A 120 6.04 6.10 -14.26
CA LEU A 120 5.86 7.02 -15.40
C LEU A 120 4.62 6.60 -16.20
N GLU A 121 3.86 7.58 -16.68
CA GLU A 121 2.61 7.43 -17.46
C GLU A 121 2.71 6.39 -18.60
N ALA A 122 3.91 6.27 -19.20
CA ALA A 122 4.19 5.41 -20.34
C ALA A 122 4.10 3.89 -20.06
N ILE A 123 4.34 3.44 -18.82
CA ILE A 123 4.33 2.01 -18.49
C ILE A 123 2.89 1.50 -18.29
N ASN A 124 1.96 2.38 -17.93
CA ASN A 124 0.58 1.99 -17.56
C ASN A 124 -0.48 2.18 -18.65
N LYS A 125 -0.20 2.93 -19.73
CA LYS A 125 -1.16 3.10 -20.85
C LYS A 125 -1.61 1.78 -21.47
N ASN A 126 -0.77 0.73 -21.42
CA ASN A 126 -1.04 -0.57 -22.02
C ASN A 126 -1.47 -1.69 -21.04
N VAL A 127 -1.30 -1.52 -19.72
CA VAL A 127 -1.49 -2.61 -18.74
C VAL A 127 -2.76 -2.43 -17.88
N TYR A 128 -3.19 -1.19 -17.64
CA TYR A 128 -4.25 -0.89 -16.67
C TYR A 128 -5.44 -0.14 -17.27
N GLN A 129 -5.63 -0.21 -18.59
CA GLN A 129 -6.96 0.09 -19.09
C GLN A 129 -7.87 -1.03 -18.59
N CYS A 130 -8.79 -0.72 -17.68
CA CYS A 130 -10.06 -1.45 -17.66
C CYS A 130 -10.47 -1.54 -19.13
N PRO A 131 -10.68 -2.73 -19.73
CA PRO A 131 -11.03 -2.79 -21.14
C PRO A 131 -12.22 -1.88 -21.30
N LEU A 132 -12.07 -0.81 -22.10
CA LEU A 132 -13.05 0.26 -22.26
C LEU A 132 -14.46 -0.34 -22.41
N ALA A 133 -14.54 -1.49 -23.08
CA ALA A 133 -15.67 -2.41 -23.17
C ALA A 133 -16.44 -2.68 -21.86
N LEU A 134 -15.83 -3.06 -20.73
CA LEU A 134 -16.58 -3.36 -19.51
C LEU A 134 -17.22 -2.11 -18.89
N ASN A 135 -16.52 -0.98 -18.94
CA ASN A 135 -17.04 0.30 -18.43
C ASN A 135 -18.13 0.86 -19.35
N GLU A 136 -17.96 0.68 -20.66
CA GLU A 136 -18.92 1.04 -21.69
C GLU A 136 -20.18 0.17 -21.60
N ILE A 137 -20.06 -1.16 -21.45
CA ILE A 137 -21.18 -2.07 -21.18
C ILE A 137 -21.89 -1.71 -19.87
N ALA A 138 -21.17 -1.42 -18.78
CA ALA A 138 -21.79 -1.06 -17.50
C ALA A 138 -22.47 0.32 -17.51
N ARG A 139 -22.13 1.20 -18.47
CA ARG A 139 -22.76 2.51 -18.64
C ARG A 139 -23.91 2.46 -19.65
N VAL A 140 -23.70 1.85 -20.80
CA VAL A 140 -24.70 1.71 -21.86
C VAL A 140 -25.77 0.70 -21.49
N GLY A 141 -25.40 -0.41 -20.84
CA GLY A 141 -26.35 -1.43 -20.35
C GLY A 141 -27.25 -0.97 -19.21
N ARG A 142 -27.08 0.27 -18.69
CA ARG A 142 -28.06 0.91 -17.80
C ARG A 142 -29.17 1.64 -18.58
N PHE A 143 -28.99 1.83 -19.89
CA PHE A 143 -29.94 2.47 -20.80
C PHE A 143 -30.58 1.48 -21.78
N LEU A 144 -30.13 0.22 -21.79
CA LEU A 144 -30.79 -0.93 -22.41
C LEU A 144 -31.62 -1.65 -21.34
#